data_AF-G9KR65-F1
#
_entry.id   AF-G9KR65-F1
#
_cell.length_a   1.000
_cell.length_b   1.000
_cell.length_c   1.000
_cell.angle_alpha   90.00
_cell.angle_beta   90.00
_cell.angle_gamma   90.00
#
_symmetry.space_group_name_H-M   'P 1'
#
loop_
_entity.id
_entity.type
_entity.pdbx_description
1 polymer ?
#
loop_
_entity_poly.entity_id
_entity_poly.type
_entity_poly.pdbx_seq_one_letter_code
_entity_poly.pdbx_strand_id
1 'polypeptide(L)' 'HKLFNGCMEAFIKDSGQAIPLVVESCIRYINLYGLQQQGIFRVPGSQVEVNDIKNSFERGEDPLVDDQNERDINSVA' A
#
# COMPACT_ATOMS: atom_id res chain seq x y z
N HIS A 1 -12.28 -5.97 -10.26
CA HIS A 1 -12.75 -5.10 -9.15
C HIS A 1 -11.86 -3.86 -9.13
N LYS A 2 -12.37 -2.69 -8.76
CA LYS A 2 -11.54 -1.48 -8.58
C LYS A 2 -10.98 -1.49 -7.16
N LEU A 3 -9.66 -1.38 -6.99
CA LEU A 3 -9.03 -1.49 -5.68
C LEU A 3 -9.17 -0.19 -4.88
N PHE A 4 -8.85 0.96 -5.49
CA PHE A 4 -8.98 2.26 -4.86
C PHE A 4 -10.30 2.94 -5.26
N ASN A 5 -10.94 3.62 -4.31
CA ASN A 5 -12.26 4.23 -4.49
C ASN A 5 -13.37 3.21 -4.88
N GLY A 6 -13.14 1.92 -4.65
CA GLY A 6 -14.14 0.85 -4.80
C GLY A 6 -14.92 0.62 -3.51
N CYS A 7 -15.99 -0.15 -3.60
CA CYS A 7 -16.73 -0.61 -2.42
C CYS A 7 -16.03 -1.85 -1.83
N MET A 8 -15.75 -1.82 -0.52
CA MET A 8 -15.08 -2.92 0.18
C MET A 8 -15.90 -4.22 0.15
N GLU A 9 -17.22 -4.16 0.33
CA GLU A 9 -18.08 -5.35 0.28
C GLU A 9 -18.09 -6.00 -1.11
N ALA A 10 -18.11 -5.17 -2.17
CA ALA A 10 -18.00 -5.64 -3.54
C ALA A 10 -16.62 -6.26 -3.81
N PHE A 11 -15.54 -5.64 -3.31
CA PHE A 11 -14.20 -6.21 -3.38
C PHE A 11 -14.17 -7.62 -2.77
N ILE A 12 -14.63 -7.79 -1.52
CA ILE A 12 -14.60 -9.08 -0.82
C ILE A 12 -15.40 -10.12 -1.59
N LYS A 13 -16.57 -9.76 -2.11
CA LYS A 13 -17.44 -10.66 -2.89
C LYS A 13 -16.79 -11.08 -4.21
N ASP A 14 -16.14 -10.16 -4.92
CA ASP A 14 -15.58 -10.39 -6.24
C ASP A 14 -14.20 -11.07 -6.21
N SER A 15 -13.35 -10.71 -5.24
CA SER A 15 -11.99 -11.24 -5.12
C SER A 15 -11.91 -12.48 -4.23
N GLY A 16 -12.87 -12.68 -3.32
CA GLY A 16 -12.82 -13.71 -2.29
C GLY A 16 -11.83 -13.42 -1.16
N GLN A 17 -11.13 -12.27 -1.19
CA GLN A 17 -10.16 -11.87 -0.18
C GLN A 17 -10.83 -11.02 0.89
N ALA A 18 -10.66 -11.39 2.17
CA ALA A 18 -11.20 -10.62 3.29
C ALA A 18 -10.46 -9.28 3.49
N ILE A 19 -9.17 -9.24 3.13
CA ILE A 19 -8.30 -8.07 3.25
C ILE A 19 -7.65 -7.80 1.88
N PRO A 20 -7.69 -6.58 1.35
CA PRO A 20 -7.02 -6.26 0.10
C PRO A 20 -5.51 -6.32 0.24
N LEU A 21 -4.81 -6.81 -0.80
CA LEU A 21 -3.36 -6.96 -0.80
C LEU A 21 -2.60 -5.66 -0.48
N VAL A 22 -3.09 -4.51 -0.96
CA VAL A 22 -2.52 -3.19 -0.62
C VAL A 22 -2.49 -2.93 0.88
N VAL A 23 -3.52 -3.36 1.62
CA VAL A 23 -3.59 -3.17 3.08
C VAL A 23 -2.56 -4.06 3.77
N GLU A 24 -2.51 -5.35 3.43
CA GLU A 24 -1.56 -6.28 4.05
C GLU A 24 -0.11 -5.90 3.74
N SER A 25 0.17 -5.56 2.48
CA SER A 25 1.52 -5.27 2.03
C SER A 25 2.06 -3.95 2.59
N CYS A 26 1.25 -2.87 2.59
CA CYS A 26 1.66 -1.61 3.23
C CYS A 26 1.89 -1.79 4.74
N ILE A 27 1.02 -2.52 5.45
CA ILE A 27 1.21 -2.80 6.88
C ILE A 27 2.50 -3.57 7.12
N ARG A 28 2.77 -4.63 6.33
CA ARG A 28 4.00 -5.41 6.43
C ARG A 28 5.23 -4.52 6.20
N TYR A 29 5.24 -3.73 5.13
CA TYR A 29 6.37 -2.86 4.79
C TYR A 29 6.63 -1.80 5.89
N ILE A 30 5.57 -1.18 6.41
CA ILE A 30 5.69 -0.21 7.51
C ILE A 30 6.18 -0.85 8.80
N ASN A 31 5.75 -2.07 9.10
CA ASN A 31 6.26 -2.82 10.26
C ASN A 31 7.75 -3.17 10.13
N LEU A 32 8.23 -3.46 8.91
CA LEU A 32 9.63 -3.80 8.66
C LEU A 32 10.55 -2.56 8.68
N TYR A 33 10.12 -1.47 8.04
CA TYR A 33 11.02 -0.34 7.74
C TYR A 33 10.61 0.99 8.37
N GLY A 34 9.36 1.15 8.81
CA GLY A 34 8.78 2.45 9.18
C GLY A 34 8.63 2.75 10.66
N LEU A 35 8.78 1.78 11.55
CA LEU A 35 8.47 1.97 12.98
C LEU A 35 9.37 2.98 13.70
N GLN A 36 10.57 3.24 13.18
CA GLN A 36 11.49 4.25 13.71
C GLN A 36 11.33 5.63 13.02
N GLN A 37 10.48 5.73 12.00
CA GLN A 37 10.26 6.99 11.28
C GLN A 37 9.49 7.97 12.16
N GLN A 38 10.12 9.11 12.46
CA GLN A 38 9.47 10.17 13.21
C GLN A 38 8.29 10.74 12.43
N GLY A 39 7.08 10.66 13.00
CA GLY A 39 5.88 11.19 12.36
C GLY A 39 5.37 10.35 11.21
N ILE A 40 5.64 9.04 11.21
CA ILE A 40 4.95 8.06 10.35
C ILE A 40 3.42 8.28 10.41
N PHE A 41 2.75 8.19 9.26
CA PHE A 41 1.33 8.55 9.04
C PHE A 41 0.95 10.04 9.18
N ARG A 42 1.90 10.92 9.55
CA ARG A 42 1.65 12.37 9.67
C ARG A 42 2.41 13.18 8.62
N VAL A 43 3.66 12.80 8.35
CA VAL A 43 4.48 13.45 7.32
C VAL A 43 4.04 12.95 5.94
N PRO A 44 3.70 13.83 4.99
CA PRO A 44 3.29 13.39 3.66
C PRO A 44 4.49 12.87 2.86
N GLY A 45 4.29 11.77 2.14
CA GLY A 45 5.22 11.30 1.12
C GLY A 45 5.10 12.01 -0.22
N SER A 46 5.90 11.56 -1.19
CA SER A 46 5.89 12.06 -2.55
C SER A 46 4.61 11.66 -3.29
N GLN A 47 3.86 12.64 -3.81
CA GLN A 47 2.65 12.37 -4.59
C GLN A 47 2.93 11.55 -5.85
N VAL A 48 4.11 11.68 -6.44
CA VAL A 48 4.51 10.87 -7.61
C VAL A 48 4.61 9.40 -7.20
N GLU A 49 5.33 9.13 -6.11
CA GLU A 49 5.55 7.76 -5.62
C GLU A 49 4.27 7.12 -5.09
N VAL A 50 3.43 7.87 -4.36
CA VAL A 50 2.10 7.42 -3.92
C VAL A 50 1.26 6.98 -5.13
N ASN A 51 1.29 7.76 -6.22
CA ASN A 51 0.56 7.41 -7.44
C ASN A 51 1.16 6.17 -8.13
N ASP A 52 2.48 6.02 -8.15
CA ASP A 52 3.14 4.86 -8.74
C ASP A 52 2.83 3.57 -7.96
N ILE A 53 2.85 3.63 -6.63
CA ILE A 53 2.46 2.52 -5.74
C ILE A 53 1.00 2.14 -6.00
N LYS A 54 0.10 3.13 -5.96
CA LYS A 54 -1.33 2.95 -6.24
C LYS A 54 -1.57 2.29 -7.60
N ASN A 55 -0.94 2.80 -8.65
CA ASN A 55 -1.11 2.30 -10.01
C ASN A 55 -0.62 0.86 -10.16
N SER A 56 0.42 0.47 -9.43
CA SER A 56 0.94 -0.91 -9.44
C SER A 56 -0.05 -1.87 -8.78
N PHE A 57 -0.60 -1.50 -7.62
CA PHE A 57 -1.66 -2.29 -6.99
C PHE A 57 -2.94 -2.37 -7.84
N GLU A 58 -3.34 -1.31 -8.54
CA GLU A 58 -4.48 -1.36 -9.49
C GLU A 58 -4.23 -2.27 -10.69
N ARG A 59 -2.97 -2.53 -11.06
CA ARG A 59 -2.60 -3.54 -12.08
C ARG A 59 -2.56 -4.97 -11.52
N GLY A 60 -2.74 -5.15 -10.21
CA GLY A 60 -2.60 -6.43 -9.53
C GLY A 60 -1.16 -6.81 -9.17
N GLU A 61 -0.23 -5.85 -9.24
CA GLU A 61 1.16 -6.02 -8.81
C GLU A 61 1.32 -5.60 -7.33
N ASP A 62 2.28 -6.18 -6.62
CA ASP A 62 2.69 -5.73 -5.28
C ASP A 62 4.07 -5.06 -5.36
N PRO A 63 4.14 -3.72 -5.40
CA PRO A 63 5.41 -3.00 -5.51
C PRO A 63 6.24 -3.01 -4.22
N LEU A 64 5.73 -3.62 -3.13
CA LEU A 64 6.35 -3.67 -1.81
C LEU A 64 6.72 -5.11 -1.40
N VAL A 65 6.53 -6.10 -2.28
CA VAL A 65 6.77 -7.52 -1.98
C VAL A 65 8.24 -7.82 -1.70
N ASP A 66 9.14 -7.10 -2.37
CA ASP A 66 10.58 -7.27 -2.21
C ASP A 66 11.09 -6.56 -0.95
N ASP A 67 11.97 -7.22 -0.19
CA ASP A 67 12.53 -6.73 1.08
C ASP A 67 13.58 -5.60 0.90
N GLN A 68 13.44 -4.78 -0.13
CA GLN A 68 14.32 -3.66 -0.42
C GLN A 68 13.75 -2.37 0.19
N ASN A 69 14.50 -1.74 1.10
CA ASN A 69 14.16 -0.45 1.70
C ASN A 69 14.46 0.72 0.76
N GLU A 70 13.94 0.67 -0.46
CA GLU A 70 14.20 1.68 -1.51
C GLU A 70 13.11 2.76 -1.59
N ARG A 71 11.93 2.50 -1.03
CA ARG A 71 10.79 3.42 -1.05
C ARG A 71 10.83 4.41 0.11
N ASP A 72 10.44 5.66 -0.14
CA ASP A 72 10.18 6.59 0.96
C ASP A 72 9.01 6.05 1.79
N ILE A 73 9.27 5.79 3.05
CA ILE A 73 8.26 5.22 3.95
C ILE A 73 7.02 6.10 4.07
N ASN A 74 7.17 7.42 3.95
CA ASN A 74 6.05 8.36 4.03
C ASN A 74 5.16 8.31 2.77
N SER A 75 5.66 7.75 1.67
CA SER A 75 4.86 7.48 0.46
C SER A 75 4.07 6.17 0.55
N VAL A 76 4.49 5.25 1.44
CA VAL A 76 3.80 3.97 1.70
C VAL A 76 2.73 4.12 2.79
N ALA A 77 2.98 5.00 3.78
CA ALA A 77 2.12 5.26 4.94
C ALA A 77 1.00 6.29 4.68
#